data_AF-A0A958MGM0-F1
#
_entry.id   AF-A0A958MGM0-F1
#
_cell.length_a   1.000
_cell.length_b   1.000
_cell.length_c   1.000
_cell.angle_alpha   90.00
_cell.angle_beta   90.00
_cell.angle_gamma   90.00
#
_symmetry.space_group_name_H-M   'P 1'
#
loop_
_entity.id
_entity.type
_entity.pdbx_description
1 polymer ?
#
loop_
_entity_poly.entity_id
_entity_poly.type
_entity_poly.pdbx_seq_one_letter_code
_entity_poly.pdbx_strand_id
1 'polypeptide(L)'
;MQWILVLPLILGLMTACGKTSGNDAPENGGGNLEFDGNPKNGELSNGQVRICGDINTSEVWTSDFEKYVITCDSEITAGTLIEVRKGTTIEIYHDVKLIVKGTLNFESAQGAERSKVMGGLGYDRAGTLSYQRGNHNISGVIFERMQSAIELVVGSINVDNIEVTKADFGFYNYSGSARIRNSHLKGLTYGVYSENPSKVENSFFDGELGNSQPFMVGVAGKTHVRGSRFFRNKIAIESTGIVTENTVQRCLTGVNPMDQLVLTLNTFRENSTNIRSTGLKHPFRVKIEKNNFLDPAMKQVAFLRTRETLDVRNNYWGTLDLSVMEEDIIDKKDNGINGKVLYQPMSPAAF
;
A
#
# COMPACT_ATOMS: atom_id res chain seq x y z
N MET A 1 35.18 -15.66 27.46
CA MET A 1 34.51 -14.37 27.69
C MET A 1 33.13 -14.43 27.07
N GLN A 2 32.13 -14.71 27.90
CA GLN A 2 30.72 -14.79 27.52
C GLN A 2 30.07 -13.42 27.72
N TRP A 3 29.37 -12.93 26.70
CA TRP A 3 28.42 -11.82 26.86
C TRP A 3 27.02 -12.40 26.70
N ILE A 4 26.31 -12.50 27.83
CA ILE A 4 24.88 -12.76 27.91
C ILE A 4 24.19 -11.40 27.79
N LEU A 5 23.44 -11.19 26.72
CA LEU A 5 22.56 -10.02 26.58
C LEU A 5 21.20 -10.37 27.21
N VAL A 6 20.88 -9.71 28.31
CA VAL A 6 19.58 -9.79 28.99
C VAL A 6 18.63 -8.80 28.31
N LEU A 7 17.52 -9.31 27.76
CA LEU A 7 16.37 -8.54 27.29
C LEU A 7 15.47 -8.18 28.49
N PRO A 8 15.00 -6.93 28.64
CA PRO A 8 13.97 -6.64 29.62
C PRO A 8 12.58 -7.06 29.11
N LEU A 9 11.92 -7.92 29.88
CA LEU A 9 10.48 -8.19 29.83
C LEU A 9 9.73 -6.90 30.20
N ILE A 10 8.94 -6.35 29.28
CA ILE A 10 7.92 -5.34 29.62
C ILE A 10 6.62 -6.10 29.91
N LEU A 11 6.32 -6.25 31.20
CA LEU A 11 5.06 -6.77 31.71
C LEU A 11 4.07 -5.58 31.78
N GLY A 12 3.14 -5.50 30.83
CA GLY A 12 2.02 -4.57 30.92
C GLY A 12 0.96 -5.10 31.88
N LEU A 13 0.81 -4.46 33.04
CA LEU A 13 -0.35 -4.66 33.91
C LEU A 13 -1.61 -4.18 33.19
N MET A 14 -2.55 -5.09 32.95
CA MET A 14 -3.94 -4.74 32.68
C MET A 14 -4.64 -4.41 34.00
N THR A 15 -4.96 -3.13 34.21
CA THR A 15 -5.88 -2.72 35.27
C THR A 15 -7.31 -2.79 34.71
N ALA A 16 -8.10 -3.68 35.27
CA ALA A 16 -9.54 -3.79 35.02
C ALA A 16 -10.26 -2.51 35.44
N CYS A 17 -11.08 -1.94 34.55
CA CYS A 17 -12.07 -0.94 34.91
C CYS A 17 -13.42 -1.63 35.11
N GLY A 18 -14.02 -1.39 36.28
CA GLY A 18 -15.18 -2.08 36.80
C GLY A 18 -16.47 -1.77 36.05
N LYS A 19 -17.33 -2.79 36.02
CA LYS A 19 -18.77 -2.68 35.76
C LYS A 19 -19.43 -1.90 36.90
N THR A 20 -20.28 -0.93 36.54
CA THR A 20 -21.50 -0.64 37.31
C THR A 20 -22.66 -0.57 36.33
N SER A 21 -23.62 -1.45 36.58
CA SER A 21 -24.94 -1.55 35.97
C SER A 21 -25.82 -0.37 36.37
N GLY A 22 -26.49 0.23 35.39
CA GLY A 22 -27.66 1.09 35.60
C GLY A 22 -28.60 0.87 34.43
N ASN A 23 -29.76 0.28 34.70
CA ASN A 23 -30.87 0.12 33.78
C ASN A 23 -31.41 1.50 33.41
N ASP A 24 -31.64 1.76 32.12
CA ASP A 24 -32.77 2.54 31.64
C ASP A 24 -33.12 2.11 30.20
N ALA A 25 -34.41 2.07 29.92
CA ALA A 25 -35.05 1.48 28.74
C ALA A 25 -34.81 2.30 27.44
N PRO A 26 -35.01 1.70 26.25
CA PRO A 26 -34.72 2.38 24.99
C PRO A 26 -35.91 3.26 24.55
N GLU A 27 -35.69 4.58 24.51
CA GLU A 27 -36.53 5.46 23.71
C GLU A 27 -36.02 5.47 22.26
N ASN A 28 -36.91 5.10 21.35
CA ASN A 28 -36.75 5.24 19.90
C ASN A 28 -36.73 6.73 19.54
N GLY A 29 -35.55 7.31 19.38
CA GLY A 29 -35.34 8.63 18.80
C GLY A 29 -34.58 8.52 17.49
N GLY A 30 -35.27 8.73 16.36
CA GLY A 30 -34.62 8.98 15.08
C GLY A 30 -33.89 10.32 15.14
N GLY A 31 -32.55 10.27 15.27
CA GLY A 31 -31.70 11.45 15.27
C GLY A 31 -31.58 12.01 13.86
N ASN A 32 -32.26 13.13 13.62
CA ASN A 32 -31.80 14.11 12.63
C ASN A 32 -30.41 14.61 13.06
N LEU A 33 -29.58 14.99 12.09
CA LEU A 33 -28.31 15.69 12.27
C LEU A 33 -28.44 16.80 13.34
N GLU A 34 -28.03 16.51 14.58
CA GLU A 34 -28.00 17.49 15.65
C GLU A 34 -26.67 18.24 15.59
N PHE A 35 -26.76 19.57 15.42
CA PHE A 35 -25.64 20.49 15.58
C PHE A 35 -25.29 20.60 17.06
N ASP A 36 -24.67 19.55 17.62
CA ASP A 36 -24.35 19.55 19.03
C ASP A 36 -23.10 20.40 19.32
N GLY A 37 -23.36 21.49 20.02
CA GLY A 37 -22.40 22.49 20.46
C GLY A 37 -21.65 21.99 21.70
N ASN A 38 -20.60 21.21 21.49
CA ASN A 38 -19.60 20.97 22.54
C ASN A 38 -18.19 21.30 22.01
N PRO A 39 -17.53 22.35 22.53
CA PRO A 39 -16.33 22.93 21.94
C PRO A 39 -15.07 22.21 22.42
N LYS A 40 -14.59 21.29 21.59
CA LYS A 40 -13.15 21.23 21.27
C LYS A 40 -12.88 21.67 19.83
N ASN A 41 -13.87 22.34 19.24
CA ASN A 41 -13.94 22.71 17.83
C ASN A 41 -13.30 24.08 17.64
N GLY A 42 -12.25 24.18 16.83
CA GLY A 42 -12.09 25.41 16.07
C GLY A 42 -13.39 25.65 15.30
N GLU A 43 -13.95 26.85 15.36
CA GLU A 43 -15.13 27.20 14.57
C GLU A 43 -14.85 26.85 13.11
N LEU A 44 -15.68 26.00 12.53
CA LEU A 44 -15.65 25.76 11.09
C LEU A 44 -15.94 27.09 10.41
N SER A 45 -15.17 27.44 9.38
CA SER A 45 -15.43 28.68 8.65
C SER A 45 -16.74 28.58 7.85
N ASN A 46 -17.30 29.74 7.49
CA ASN A 46 -18.46 29.82 6.61
C ASN A 46 -18.23 28.96 5.35
N GLY A 47 -19.22 28.11 5.01
CA GLY A 47 -19.19 27.26 3.83
C GLY A 47 -18.73 25.82 4.07
N GLN A 48 -18.54 25.38 5.31
CA GLN A 48 -18.15 24.01 5.66
C GLN A 48 -19.31 23.22 6.30
N VAL A 49 -19.39 21.92 6.00
CA VAL A 49 -20.37 21.01 6.62
C VAL A 49 -19.66 20.11 7.62
N ARG A 50 -20.05 20.19 8.90
CA ARG A 50 -19.53 19.29 9.94
C ARG A 50 -20.18 17.92 9.84
N ILE A 51 -19.37 16.88 9.88
CA ILE A 51 -19.82 15.49 10.02
C ILE A 51 -19.17 14.90 11.28
N CYS A 52 -19.97 14.25 12.10
CA CYS A 52 -19.53 13.50 13.27
C CYS A 52 -20.60 12.48 13.65
N GLY A 53 -20.19 11.24 13.92
CA GLY A 53 -21.07 10.14 14.34
C GLY A 53 -21.56 9.28 13.18
N ASP A 54 -22.58 8.48 13.46
CA ASP A 54 -23.15 7.55 12.49
C ASP A 54 -23.95 8.28 11.41
N ILE A 55 -23.68 7.94 10.15
CA ILE A 55 -24.41 8.39 8.97
C ILE A 55 -25.38 7.26 8.60
N ASN A 56 -26.65 7.46 8.94
CA ASN A 56 -27.73 6.49 8.76
C ASN A 56 -28.78 6.93 7.71
N THR A 57 -28.59 8.10 7.12
CA THR A 57 -29.40 8.65 6.04
C THR A 57 -28.57 8.73 4.76
N SER A 58 -29.18 8.34 3.64
CA SER A 58 -28.53 8.47 2.34
C SER A 58 -28.52 9.92 1.90
N GLU A 59 -27.37 10.39 1.41
CA GLU A 59 -27.13 11.80 1.12
C GLU A 59 -26.30 12.00 -0.16
N VAL A 60 -26.39 13.19 -0.73
CA VAL A 60 -25.57 13.63 -1.85
C VAL A 60 -24.67 14.76 -1.37
N TRP A 61 -23.36 14.59 -1.49
CA TRP A 61 -22.38 15.60 -1.17
C TRP A 61 -21.98 16.35 -2.44
N THR A 62 -22.15 17.67 -2.45
CA THR A 62 -21.96 18.52 -3.64
C THR A 62 -20.78 19.47 -3.46
N SER A 63 -20.41 20.23 -4.51
CA SER A 63 -19.39 21.26 -4.43
C SER A 63 -19.95 22.62 -4.02
N ASP A 64 -21.21 22.67 -3.55
CA ASP A 64 -21.85 23.92 -3.10
C ASP A 64 -21.24 24.42 -1.78
N PHE A 65 -20.59 23.51 -1.06
CA PHE A 65 -19.80 23.81 0.13
C PHE A 65 -18.31 23.80 -0.22
N GLU A 66 -17.54 24.56 0.55
CA GLU A 66 -16.07 24.55 0.46
C GLU A 66 -15.53 23.13 0.70
N LYS A 67 -16.06 22.46 1.74
CA LYS A 67 -15.72 21.07 2.09
C LYS A 67 -16.68 20.47 3.12
N TYR A 68 -16.74 19.15 3.11
CA TYR A 68 -17.31 18.33 4.20
C TYR A 68 -16.19 17.94 5.16
N VAL A 69 -16.39 18.15 6.45
CA VAL A 69 -15.34 18.01 7.47
C VAL A 69 -15.73 16.95 8.49
N ILE A 70 -15.04 15.80 8.45
CA ILE A 70 -15.21 14.70 9.41
C ILE A 70 -14.41 15.03 10.66
N THR A 71 -15.11 15.34 11.75
CA THR A 71 -14.51 15.88 13.00
C THR A 71 -14.38 14.85 14.13
N CYS A 72 -14.99 13.69 13.98
CA CYS A 72 -14.86 12.54 14.88
C CYS A 72 -15.04 11.24 14.08
N ASP A 73 -14.68 10.10 14.66
CA ASP A 73 -14.93 8.81 14.02
C ASP A 73 -16.39 8.72 13.58
N SER A 74 -16.58 8.49 12.28
CA SER A 74 -17.89 8.52 11.65
C SER A 74 -18.07 7.27 10.82
N GLU A 75 -19.29 6.73 10.81
CA GLU A 75 -19.60 5.47 10.15
C GLU A 75 -20.74 5.64 9.15
N ILE A 76 -20.49 5.33 7.87
CA ILE A 76 -21.57 5.10 6.91
C ILE A 76 -22.13 3.72 7.18
N THR A 77 -23.30 3.69 7.80
CA THR A 77 -23.97 2.45 8.23
C THR A 77 -24.39 1.58 7.04
N ALA A 78 -24.55 0.27 7.26
CA ALA A 78 -24.96 -0.65 6.21
C ALA A 78 -26.33 -0.28 5.62
N GLY A 79 -26.43 -0.26 4.29
CA GLY A 79 -27.64 0.16 3.57
C GLY A 79 -27.71 1.66 3.25
N THR A 80 -26.83 2.47 3.84
CA THR A 80 -26.73 3.91 3.56
C THR A 80 -25.84 4.19 2.35
N LEU A 81 -26.29 5.07 1.46
CA LEU A 81 -25.56 5.55 0.29
C LEU A 81 -25.16 7.01 0.46
N ILE A 82 -23.86 7.30 0.34
CA ILE A 82 -23.33 8.65 0.16
C ILE A 82 -22.82 8.80 -1.26
N GLU A 83 -23.43 9.70 -2.03
CA GLU A 83 -22.99 10.03 -3.38
C GLU A 83 -22.21 11.35 -3.37
N VAL A 84 -20.91 11.28 -3.67
CA VAL A 84 -20.01 12.42 -3.72
C VAL A 84 -19.90 12.91 -5.16
N ARG A 85 -20.42 14.10 -5.43
CA ARG A 85 -20.35 14.73 -6.76
C ARG A 85 -18.91 15.12 -7.10
N LYS A 86 -18.67 15.30 -8.40
CA LYS A 86 -17.39 15.79 -8.90
C LYS A 86 -17.01 17.14 -8.27
N GLY A 87 -15.73 17.37 -8.04
CA GLY A 87 -15.21 18.59 -7.41
C GLY A 87 -15.46 18.73 -5.91
N THR A 88 -16.23 17.85 -5.27
CA THR A 88 -16.44 17.86 -3.81
C THR A 88 -15.16 17.55 -3.05
N THR A 89 -14.91 18.31 -1.99
CA THR A 89 -13.79 18.10 -1.06
C THR A 89 -14.28 17.54 0.27
N ILE A 90 -13.64 16.47 0.73
CA ILE A 90 -13.83 15.88 2.05
C ILE A 90 -12.51 16.02 2.82
N GLU A 91 -12.58 16.57 4.03
CA GLU A 91 -11.47 16.63 4.97
C GLU A 91 -11.76 15.75 6.18
N ILE A 92 -10.85 14.85 6.50
CA ILE A 92 -10.91 13.98 7.67
C ILE A 92 -9.90 14.50 8.68
N TYR A 93 -10.35 14.93 9.86
CA TYR A 93 -9.48 15.47 10.89
C TYR A 93 -8.38 14.50 11.33
N HIS A 94 -7.39 15.07 12.00
CA HIS A 94 -6.26 14.35 12.61
C HIS A 94 -6.77 13.21 13.51
N ASP A 95 -6.17 12.03 13.38
CA ASP A 95 -6.53 10.79 14.10
C ASP A 95 -8.02 10.35 13.99
N VAL A 96 -8.76 10.85 12.99
CA VAL A 96 -10.16 10.47 12.74
C VAL A 96 -10.28 9.47 11.60
N LYS A 97 -11.25 8.57 11.71
CA LYS A 97 -11.64 7.60 10.68
C LYS A 97 -13.02 7.91 10.10
N LEU A 98 -13.12 7.85 8.77
CA LEU A 98 -14.39 7.62 8.10
C LEU A 98 -14.50 6.12 7.77
N ILE A 99 -15.43 5.43 8.41
CA ILE A 99 -15.65 3.99 8.28
C ILE A 99 -16.80 3.75 7.30
N VAL A 100 -16.55 2.99 6.24
CA VAL A 100 -17.53 2.68 5.19
C VAL A 100 -18.02 1.24 5.35
N LYS A 101 -19.19 1.05 5.97
CA LYS A 101 -19.93 -0.24 5.98
C LYS A 101 -21.09 -0.25 4.97
N GLY A 102 -21.65 0.91 4.67
CA GLY A 102 -22.59 1.14 3.57
C GLY A 102 -21.89 1.35 2.23
N THR A 103 -22.36 2.31 1.44
CA THR A 103 -21.78 2.67 0.15
C THR A 103 -21.32 4.12 0.16
N LEU A 104 -20.05 4.36 -0.16
CA LEU A 104 -19.50 5.68 -0.48
C LEU A 104 -19.14 5.68 -1.97
N ASN A 105 -19.92 6.40 -2.77
CA ASN A 105 -19.77 6.44 -4.21
C ASN A 105 -19.24 7.80 -4.66
N PHE A 106 -18.14 7.80 -5.41
CA PHE A 106 -17.61 9.02 -6.03
C PHE A 106 -18.04 9.06 -7.49
N GLU A 107 -18.66 10.17 -7.89
CA GLU A 107 -18.93 10.44 -9.29
C GLU A 107 -17.62 10.50 -10.07
N SER A 108 -17.47 9.63 -11.06
CA SER A 108 -16.24 9.52 -11.84
C SER A 108 -15.99 10.82 -12.60
N ALA A 109 -14.88 11.51 -12.32
CA ALA A 109 -14.45 12.68 -13.07
C ALA A 109 -13.17 12.38 -13.88
N GLN A 110 -13.09 12.92 -15.10
CA GLN A 110 -11.84 12.99 -15.87
C GLN A 110 -11.23 14.39 -15.75
N GLY A 111 -9.90 14.49 -15.73
CA GLY A 111 -9.20 15.79 -15.68
C GLY A 111 -9.14 16.42 -14.28
N ALA A 112 -9.29 17.75 -14.21
CA ALA A 112 -9.04 18.56 -13.01
C ALA A 112 -10.22 18.63 -12.02
N GLU A 113 -11.42 18.18 -12.40
CA GLU A 113 -12.64 18.26 -11.56
C GLU A 113 -12.82 17.04 -10.64
N ARG A 114 -11.72 16.39 -10.24
CA ARG A 114 -11.78 15.20 -9.37
C ARG A 114 -12.16 15.59 -7.95
N SER A 115 -12.98 14.76 -7.32
CA SER A 115 -13.24 14.87 -5.89
C SER A 115 -11.96 14.59 -5.10
N LYS A 116 -11.84 15.24 -3.94
CA LYS A 116 -10.64 15.18 -3.12
C LYS A 116 -10.95 14.71 -1.71
N VAL A 117 -10.16 13.77 -1.20
CA VAL A 117 -10.17 13.36 0.21
C VAL A 117 -8.83 13.75 0.83
N MET A 118 -8.88 14.52 1.91
CA MET A 118 -7.69 15.03 2.58
C MET A 118 -7.70 14.67 4.06
N GLY A 119 -6.53 14.40 4.62
CA GLY A 119 -6.37 14.41 6.07
C GLY A 119 -6.09 15.83 6.57
N GLY A 120 -6.54 16.10 7.79
CA GLY A 120 -6.39 17.39 8.47
C GLY A 120 -4.93 17.77 8.71
N LEU A 121 -4.67 19.07 8.83
CA LEU A 121 -3.33 19.61 9.08
C LEU A 121 -2.92 19.40 10.56
N GLY A 122 -1.94 18.54 10.82
CA GLY A 122 -1.36 18.30 12.15
C GLY A 122 -0.09 17.45 12.05
N TYR A 123 0.92 17.71 12.89
CA TYR A 123 2.30 17.27 12.65
C TYR A 123 2.56 15.76 12.81
N ASP A 124 1.64 14.92 13.32
CA ASP A 124 2.00 13.55 13.69
C ASP A 124 1.03 12.40 13.31
N ARG A 125 0.01 12.59 12.45
CA ARG A 125 -0.69 11.54 11.62
C ARG A 125 -2.03 12.03 11.04
N ALA A 126 -2.21 11.96 9.73
CA ALA A 126 -3.41 12.51 9.10
C ALA A 126 -4.60 11.51 9.07
N GLY A 127 -5.81 11.97 8.71
CA GLY A 127 -7.03 11.14 8.72
C GLY A 127 -6.96 9.87 7.87
N THR A 128 -7.90 8.95 8.09
CA THR A 128 -7.96 7.63 7.43
C THR A 128 -9.35 7.33 6.86
N LEU A 129 -9.39 6.78 5.63
CA LEU A 129 -10.60 6.21 5.03
C LEU A 129 -10.57 4.69 5.13
N SER A 130 -11.49 4.09 5.91
CA SER A 130 -11.49 2.67 6.24
C SER A 130 -12.72 1.96 5.67
N TYR A 131 -12.50 0.99 4.78
CA TYR A 131 -13.55 0.17 4.18
C TYR A 131 -13.71 -1.14 4.95
N GLN A 132 -14.96 -1.45 5.31
CA GLN A 132 -15.30 -2.64 6.08
C GLN A 132 -16.50 -3.37 5.47
N ARG A 133 -16.30 -4.66 5.15
CA ARG A 133 -17.30 -5.61 4.66
C ARG A 133 -17.87 -5.22 3.29
N GLY A 134 -18.23 -6.21 2.46
CA GLY A 134 -18.84 -5.96 1.16
C GLY A 134 -17.84 -5.72 0.02
N ASN A 135 -18.38 -5.28 -1.12
CA ASN A 135 -17.66 -5.01 -2.35
C ASN A 135 -17.73 -3.52 -2.67
N HIS A 136 -16.57 -2.85 -2.65
CA HIS A 136 -16.47 -1.41 -2.84
C HIS A 136 -15.85 -1.08 -4.19
N ASN A 137 -16.21 0.07 -4.76
CA ASN A 137 -15.59 0.59 -5.96
C ASN A 137 -15.22 2.06 -5.73
N ILE A 138 -13.98 2.43 -6.02
CA ILE A 138 -13.50 3.81 -5.95
C ILE A 138 -12.86 4.14 -7.29
N SER A 139 -13.23 5.28 -7.86
CA SER A 139 -12.56 5.76 -9.06
C SER A 139 -12.50 7.27 -9.17
N GLY A 140 -11.44 7.80 -9.80
CA GLY A 140 -11.34 9.21 -10.14
C GLY A 140 -11.16 10.16 -8.95
N VAL A 141 -10.57 9.68 -7.85
CA VAL A 141 -10.39 10.45 -6.60
C VAL A 141 -8.91 10.80 -6.38
N ILE A 142 -8.68 11.98 -5.80
CA ILE A 142 -7.37 12.39 -5.29
C ILE A 142 -7.36 12.26 -3.76
N PHE A 143 -6.41 11.50 -3.24
CA PHE A 143 -6.11 11.41 -1.82
C PHE A 143 -4.82 12.19 -1.51
N GLU A 144 -4.86 13.09 -0.53
CA GLU A 144 -3.69 13.88 -0.15
C GLU A 144 -3.56 14.00 1.38
N ARG A 145 -2.32 13.89 1.89
CA ARG A 145 -2.03 14.09 3.33
C ARG A 145 -2.87 13.16 4.20
N MET A 146 -2.77 11.86 4.00
CA MET A 146 -3.54 10.85 4.73
C MET A 146 -2.58 9.99 5.57
N GLN A 147 -3.01 9.43 6.70
CA GLN A 147 -2.24 8.31 7.26
C GLN A 147 -2.38 7.11 6.32
N SER A 148 -3.61 6.66 6.09
CA SER A 148 -3.94 5.66 5.08
C SER A 148 -4.98 6.24 4.14
N ALA A 149 -4.62 6.41 2.87
CA ALA A 149 -5.56 6.88 1.86
C ALA A 149 -6.73 5.90 1.69
N ILE A 150 -6.42 4.59 1.69
CA ILE A 150 -7.42 3.53 1.77
C ILE A 150 -6.92 2.44 2.74
N GLU A 151 -7.69 2.18 3.77
CA GLU A 151 -7.52 1.04 4.68
C GLU A 151 -8.62 0.00 4.38
N LEU A 152 -8.24 -1.21 3.97
CA LEU A 152 -9.17 -2.32 3.76
C LEU A 152 -9.03 -3.33 4.90
N VAL A 153 -10.03 -3.39 5.76
CA VAL A 153 -10.02 -4.33 6.89
C VAL A 153 -10.44 -5.72 6.42
N VAL A 154 -11.60 -5.82 5.77
CA VAL A 154 -12.22 -7.05 5.24
C VAL A 154 -13.07 -6.73 4.01
N GLY A 155 -13.31 -7.73 3.15
CA GLY A 155 -14.16 -7.59 1.95
C GLY A 155 -13.34 -7.50 0.66
N SER A 156 -13.92 -6.91 -0.38
CA SER A 156 -13.20 -6.64 -1.63
C SER A 156 -13.35 -5.18 -2.08
N ILE A 157 -12.34 -4.65 -2.75
CA ILE A 157 -12.38 -3.30 -3.33
C ILE A 157 -11.75 -3.26 -4.72
N ASN A 158 -12.43 -2.61 -5.65
CA ASN A 158 -11.85 -2.20 -6.92
C ASN A 158 -11.50 -0.72 -6.86
N VAL A 159 -10.25 -0.39 -7.16
CA VAL A 159 -9.73 0.97 -7.20
C VAL A 159 -9.22 1.23 -8.61
N ASP A 160 -9.68 2.32 -9.22
CA ASP A 160 -9.31 2.66 -10.60
C ASP A 160 -9.07 4.15 -10.77
N ASN A 161 -7.99 4.52 -11.47
CA ASN A 161 -7.73 5.93 -11.82
C ASN A 161 -7.72 6.88 -10.60
N ILE A 162 -7.05 6.49 -9.50
CA ILE A 162 -6.85 7.37 -8.35
C ILE A 162 -5.45 7.98 -8.35
N GLU A 163 -5.31 9.09 -7.64
CA GLU A 163 -4.01 9.66 -7.28
C GLU A 163 -3.89 9.67 -5.76
N VAL A 164 -2.75 9.22 -5.23
CA VAL A 164 -2.44 9.35 -3.79
C VAL A 164 -1.12 10.07 -3.62
N THR A 165 -1.14 11.13 -2.81
CA THR A 165 0.06 11.90 -2.49
C THR A 165 0.23 12.16 -1.00
N LYS A 166 1.48 12.19 -0.54
CA LYS A 166 1.86 12.57 0.83
C LYS A 166 1.12 11.77 1.91
N ALA A 167 1.00 10.45 1.73
CA ALA A 167 0.38 9.57 2.73
C ALA A 167 1.38 8.55 3.28
N ASP A 168 1.16 8.04 4.50
CA ASP A 168 1.99 6.93 4.98
C ASP A 168 1.70 5.67 4.16
N PHE A 169 0.43 5.36 3.94
CA PHE A 169 -0.02 4.24 3.14
C PHE A 169 -0.94 4.72 2.01
N GLY A 170 -0.59 4.38 0.78
CA GLY A 170 -1.54 4.51 -0.34
C GLY A 170 -2.69 3.53 -0.17
N PHE A 171 -2.34 2.28 0.10
CA PHE A 171 -3.27 1.20 0.34
C PHE A 171 -2.76 0.30 1.46
N TYR A 172 -3.56 0.15 2.52
CA TYR A 172 -3.28 -0.72 3.65
C TYR A 172 -4.31 -1.84 3.72
N ASN A 173 -3.88 -3.08 3.49
CA ASN A 173 -4.79 -4.23 3.51
C ASN A 173 -4.51 -5.16 4.69
N TYR A 174 -5.48 -5.29 5.59
CA TYR A 174 -5.39 -6.25 6.70
C TYR A 174 -5.75 -7.66 6.25
N SER A 175 -6.92 -7.84 5.61
CA SER A 175 -7.45 -9.16 5.27
C SER A 175 -8.47 -9.21 4.12
N GLY A 176 -8.68 -8.10 3.40
CA GLY A 176 -9.55 -8.08 2.22
C GLY A 176 -8.81 -8.38 0.91
N SER A 177 -9.49 -8.32 -0.24
CA SER A 177 -8.87 -8.42 -1.56
C SER A 177 -9.02 -7.10 -2.32
N ALA A 178 -7.93 -6.60 -2.90
CA ALA A 178 -7.93 -5.33 -3.60
C ALA A 178 -7.46 -5.46 -5.04
N ARG A 179 -8.20 -4.86 -5.97
CA ARG A 179 -7.79 -4.72 -7.36
C ARG A 179 -7.58 -3.25 -7.67
N ILE A 180 -6.33 -2.83 -7.80
CA ILE A 180 -5.91 -1.46 -8.02
C ILE A 180 -5.40 -1.32 -9.46
N ARG A 181 -5.92 -0.35 -10.21
CA ARG A 181 -5.62 -0.15 -11.63
C ARG A 181 -5.42 1.32 -11.96
N ASN A 182 -4.61 1.60 -12.98
CA ASN A 182 -4.46 2.92 -13.56
C ASN A 182 -4.18 4.03 -12.52
N SER A 183 -3.50 3.69 -11.43
CA SER A 183 -3.40 4.56 -10.25
C SER A 183 -1.99 5.12 -10.07
N HIS A 184 -1.90 6.35 -9.60
CA HIS A 184 -0.65 7.07 -9.41
C HIS A 184 -0.38 7.28 -7.91
N LEU A 185 0.68 6.68 -7.39
CA LEU A 185 1.02 6.66 -5.97
C LEU A 185 2.39 7.33 -5.76
N LYS A 186 2.41 8.50 -5.11
CA LYS A 186 3.63 9.34 -5.05
C LYS A 186 3.88 10.01 -3.70
N GLY A 187 5.13 10.06 -3.29
CA GLY A 187 5.56 10.62 -2.00
C GLY A 187 4.98 9.89 -0.80
N LEU A 188 4.89 8.55 -0.85
CA LEU A 188 4.28 7.72 0.20
C LEU A 188 5.30 6.92 1.00
N THR A 189 5.02 6.55 2.25
CA THR A 189 5.88 5.61 3.02
C THR A 189 5.73 4.17 2.49
N TYR A 190 4.52 3.75 2.14
CA TYR A 190 4.19 2.47 1.51
C TYR A 190 3.14 2.71 0.42
N GLY A 191 3.32 2.13 -0.76
CA GLY A 191 2.30 2.24 -1.81
C GLY A 191 1.14 1.30 -1.56
N VAL A 192 1.40 -0.01 -1.69
CA VAL A 192 0.44 -1.07 -1.42
C VAL A 192 1.04 -2.03 -0.41
N TYR A 193 0.44 -2.12 0.78
CA TYR A 193 0.90 -2.98 1.85
C TYR A 193 -0.16 -4.00 2.25
N SER A 194 0.26 -5.21 2.62
CA SER A 194 -0.63 -6.27 3.10
C SER A 194 -0.04 -7.03 4.27
N GLU A 195 -0.73 -7.02 5.41
CA GLU A 195 -0.28 -7.68 6.65
C GLU A 195 -0.37 -9.21 6.58
N ASN A 196 -1.43 -9.75 5.95
CA ASN A 196 -1.71 -11.19 5.92
C ASN A 196 -1.60 -11.76 4.49
N PRO A 197 -0.39 -11.81 3.91
CA PRO A 197 -0.21 -12.14 2.50
C PRO A 197 -0.70 -13.55 2.13
N SER A 198 -0.73 -14.49 3.07
CA SER A 198 -1.23 -15.86 2.79
C SER A 198 -2.75 -15.93 2.54
N LYS A 199 -3.52 -14.92 2.95
CA LYS A 199 -4.99 -14.90 2.86
C LYS A 199 -5.54 -13.84 1.90
N VAL A 200 -4.65 -13.02 1.35
CA VAL A 200 -4.99 -11.81 0.61
C VAL A 200 -4.34 -11.87 -0.76
N GLU A 201 -5.14 -11.75 -1.81
CA GLU A 201 -4.64 -11.50 -3.16
C GLU A 201 -4.95 -10.05 -3.52
N ASN A 202 -3.90 -9.25 -3.69
CA ASN A 202 -4.03 -7.95 -4.31
C ASN A 202 -3.63 -8.04 -5.77
N SER A 203 -4.11 -7.09 -6.55
CA SER A 203 -3.54 -6.84 -7.86
C SER A 203 -3.27 -5.36 -8.06
N PHE A 204 -2.10 -5.04 -8.61
CA PHE A 204 -1.71 -3.69 -9.00
C PHE A 204 -1.35 -3.72 -10.48
N PHE A 205 -2.15 -3.03 -11.30
CA PHE A 205 -1.99 -3.01 -12.75
C PHE A 205 -1.88 -1.60 -13.30
N ASP A 206 -1.03 -1.43 -14.30
CA ASP A 206 -0.96 -0.20 -15.11
C ASP A 206 -0.80 1.07 -14.26
N GLY A 207 -0.19 0.94 -13.08
CA GLY A 207 -0.02 2.01 -12.11
C GLY A 207 1.41 2.51 -12.06
N GLU A 208 1.58 3.74 -11.58
CA GLU A 208 2.89 4.35 -11.39
C GLU A 208 3.12 4.61 -9.90
N LEU A 209 4.21 4.07 -9.36
CA LEU A 209 4.59 4.23 -7.98
C LEU A 209 6.01 4.77 -7.89
N GLY A 210 6.18 5.96 -7.33
CA GLY A 210 7.52 6.46 -7.07
C GLY A 210 7.63 7.57 -6.07
N ASN A 211 8.72 7.51 -5.35
CA ASN A 211 8.94 8.26 -4.14
C ASN A 211 10.42 8.66 -4.06
N SER A 212 10.81 9.60 -3.20
CA SER A 212 12.22 10.02 -3.06
C SER A 212 12.78 9.80 -1.65
N GLN A 213 12.08 9.02 -0.82
CA GLN A 213 12.34 8.89 0.61
C GLN A 213 12.91 7.49 1.00
N PRO A 214 13.59 7.35 2.15
CA PRO A 214 14.49 6.23 2.43
C PRO A 214 13.88 4.95 3.04
N PHE A 215 12.55 4.72 3.04
CA PHE A 215 11.93 3.59 3.79
C PHE A 215 10.70 2.94 3.15
N MET A 216 10.71 2.62 1.85
CA MET A 216 9.44 2.34 1.16
C MET A 216 9.47 1.07 0.34
N VAL A 217 8.41 0.27 0.52
CA VAL A 217 8.06 -0.92 -0.27
C VAL A 217 6.91 -0.52 -1.19
N GLY A 218 7.07 -0.69 -2.50
CA GLY A 218 6.01 -0.35 -3.45
C GLY A 218 4.81 -1.30 -3.36
N VAL A 219 5.07 -2.61 -3.27
CA VAL A 219 4.05 -3.65 -3.07
C VAL A 219 4.57 -4.70 -2.10
N ALA A 220 3.81 -5.00 -1.03
CA ALA A 220 4.10 -6.07 -0.08
C ALA A 220 3.06 -7.19 -0.09
N GLY A 221 3.49 -8.46 -0.02
CA GLY A 221 2.62 -9.63 0.22
C GLY A 221 2.32 -10.52 -1.00
N LYS A 222 1.27 -11.36 -0.96
CA LYS A 222 0.86 -12.20 -2.11
C LYS A 222 0.08 -11.33 -3.10
N THR A 223 0.80 -10.81 -4.09
CA THR A 223 0.25 -9.81 -4.99
C THR A 223 0.55 -10.18 -6.43
N HIS A 224 -0.43 -9.96 -7.31
CA HIS A 224 -0.22 -9.96 -8.75
C HIS A 224 0.09 -8.54 -9.19
N VAL A 225 1.34 -8.28 -9.58
CA VAL A 225 1.79 -6.99 -10.08
C VAL A 225 2.07 -7.11 -11.57
N ARG A 226 1.35 -6.35 -12.40
CA ARG A 226 1.56 -6.41 -13.85
C ARG A 226 1.47 -5.06 -14.54
N GLY A 227 2.21 -4.88 -15.63
CA GLY A 227 2.11 -3.69 -16.48
C GLY A 227 2.46 -2.37 -15.78
N SER A 228 3.11 -2.43 -14.61
CA SER A 228 3.25 -1.28 -13.72
C SER A 228 4.66 -0.69 -13.76
N ARG A 229 4.76 0.58 -13.37
CA ARG A 229 6.03 1.31 -13.30
C ARG A 229 6.38 1.66 -11.86
N PHE A 230 7.56 1.23 -11.43
CA PHE A 230 8.12 1.56 -10.13
C PHE A 230 9.37 2.42 -10.32
N PHE A 231 9.44 3.58 -9.68
CA PHE A 231 10.58 4.48 -9.83
C PHE A 231 11.03 5.14 -8.53
N ARG A 232 12.35 5.22 -8.30
CA ARG A 232 12.94 5.92 -7.13
C ARG A 232 12.56 5.35 -5.76
N ASN A 233 12.08 4.12 -5.69
CA ASN A 233 11.73 3.47 -4.42
C ASN A 233 12.96 2.91 -3.70
N LYS A 234 12.87 2.73 -2.38
CA LYS A 234 13.89 1.95 -1.66
C LYS A 234 13.80 0.48 -2.02
N ILE A 235 12.62 -0.11 -1.92
CA ILE A 235 12.30 -1.45 -2.42
C ILE A 235 11.10 -1.27 -3.34
N ALA A 236 11.25 -1.60 -4.62
CA ALA A 236 10.16 -1.45 -5.56
C ALA A 236 9.06 -2.47 -5.27
N ILE A 237 9.43 -3.75 -5.09
CA ILE A 237 8.48 -4.84 -4.87
C ILE A 237 9.03 -5.83 -3.84
N GLU A 238 8.20 -6.27 -2.89
CA GLU A 238 8.50 -7.33 -1.93
C GLU A 238 7.32 -8.31 -1.87
N SER A 239 7.38 -9.44 -2.59
CA SER A 239 6.16 -10.24 -2.83
C SER A 239 6.39 -11.75 -2.87
N THR A 240 5.33 -12.50 -2.52
CA THR A 240 5.16 -13.97 -2.66
C THR A 240 4.24 -14.34 -3.84
N GLY A 241 4.08 -13.47 -4.86
CA GLY A 241 3.06 -13.61 -5.92
C GLY A 241 3.60 -13.66 -7.36
N ILE A 242 2.86 -13.08 -8.31
CA ILE A 242 3.29 -12.99 -9.72
C ILE A 242 3.65 -11.54 -10.01
N VAL A 243 4.85 -11.31 -10.51
CA VAL A 243 5.34 -9.99 -10.90
C VAL A 243 5.79 -10.08 -12.34
N THR A 244 5.03 -9.44 -13.25
CA THR A 244 5.28 -9.56 -14.69
C THR A 244 5.03 -8.31 -15.51
N GLU A 245 5.75 -8.12 -16.61
CA GLU A 245 5.54 -6.97 -17.52
C GLU A 245 5.71 -5.60 -16.84
N ASN A 246 6.52 -5.52 -15.77
CA ASN A 246 6.75 -4.26 -15.05
C ASN A 246 8.05 -3.58 -15.49
N THR A 247 8.10 -2.25 -15.32
CA THR A 247 9.34 -1.47 -15.40
C THR A 247 9.75 -1.01 -14.01
N VAL A 248 10.93 -1.40 -13.55
CA VAL A 248 11.48 -1.05 -12.24
C VAL A 248 12.77 -0.28 -12.42
N GLN A 249 12.79 0.99 -12.01
CA GLN A 249 13.92 1.86 -12.30
C GLN A 249 14.34 2.81 -11.18
N ARG A 250 15.64 3.11 -11.10
CA ARG A 250 16.19 4.08 -10.13
C ARG A 250 15.88 3.75 -8.67
N CYS A 251 15.61 2.48 -8.35
CA CYS A 251 15.33 2.02 -7.01
C CYS A 251 16.61 1.59 -6.28
N LEU A 252 16.66 1.66 -4.95
CA LEU A 252 17.78 1.06 -4.20
C LEU A 252 17.77 -0.47 -4.34
N THR A 253 16.58 -1.07 -4.29
CA THR A 253 16.34 -2.49 -4.54
C THR A 253 15.13 -2.62 -5.47
N GLY A 254 15.30 -3.32 -6.59
CA GLY A 254 14.20 -3.57 -7.52
C GLY A 254 13.17 -4.52 -6.91
N VAL A 255 13.56 -5.77 -6.66
CA VAL A 255 12.71 -6.78 -6.04
C VAL A 255 13.40 -7.41 -4.84
N ASN A 256 12.69 -7.48 -3.71
CA ASN A 256 12.98 -8.39 -2.61
C ASN A 256 12.08 -9.63 -2.71
N PRO A 257 12.55 -10.73 -3.30
CA PRO A 257 11.72 -11.89 -3.49
C PRO A 257 11.40 -12.53 -2.15
N MET A 258 10.13 -12.86 -1.93
CA MET A 258 9.68 -13.73 -0.86
C MET A 258 9.35 -15.12 -1.42
N ASP A 259 9.06 -16.10 -0.56
CA ASP A 259 8.75 -17.46 -1.01
C ASP A 259 7.59 -17.49 -2.04
N GLN A 260 7.61 -18.41 -2.99
CA GLN A 260 6.59 -18.58 -4.05
C GLN A 260 6.48 -17.44 -5.09
N LEU A 261 7.40 -16.47 -5.11
CA LEU A 261 7.45 -15.45 -6.17
C LEU A 261 7.71 -16.06 -7.56
N VAL A 262 6.93 -15.62 -8.54
CA VAL A 262 7.23 -15.76 -9.98
C VAL A 262 7.52 -14.38 -10.55
N LEU A 263 8.76 -14.15 -10.97
CA LEU A 263 9.24 -12.89 -11.56
C LEU A 263 9.59 -13.11 -13.03
N THR A 264 8.79 -12.57 -13.96
CA THR A 264 9.01 -12.80 -15.39
C THR A 264 8.61 -11.64 -16.29
N LEU A 265 9.30 -11.43 -17.42
CA LEU A 265 9.00 -10.37 -18.39
C LEU A 265 9.10 -8.94 -17.82
N ASN A 266 9.90 -8.72 -16.78
CA ASN A 266 10.10 -7.39 -16.20
C ASN A 266 11.36 -6.74 -16.77
N THR A 267 11.37 -5.41 -16.82
CA THR A 267 12.54 -4.61 -17.18
C THR A 267 13.06 -3.85 -15.98
N PHE A 268 14.34 -4.04 -15.69
CA PHE A 268 15.07 -3.43 -14.60
C PHE A 268 16.15 -2.51 -15.14
N ARG A 269 16.17 -1.26 -14.68
CA ARG A 269 17.22 -0.32 -15.06
C ARG A 269 17.60 0.70 -13.99
N GLU A 270 18.85 1.10 -13.94
CA GLU A 270 19.40 2.14 -13.06
C GLU A 270 19.12 1.89 -11.56
N ASN A 271 18.84 0.65 -11.15
CA ASN A 271 18.64 0.31 -9.74
C ASN A 271 19.99 0.00 -9.09
N SER A 272 20.17 0.33 -7.81
CA SER A 272 21.42 -0.03 -7.11
C SER A 272 21.58 -1.55 -6.91
N THR A 273 20.46 -2.27 -6.80
CA THR A 273 20.43 -3.74 -6.83
C THR A 273 19.11 -4.20 -7.46
N ASN A 274 19.15 -5.01 -8.51
CA ASN A 274 17.92 -5.42 -9.20
C ASN A 274 17.12 -6.45 -8.40
N ILE A 275 17.78 -7.51 -7.93
CA ILE A 275 17.18 -8.52 -7.05
C ILE A 275 18.01 -8.64 -5.78
N ARG A 276 17.39 -8.46 -4.61
CA ARG A 276 18.07 -8.64 -3.32
C ARG A 276 17.21 -9.45 -2.38
N SER A 277 17.69 -10.59 -1.91
CA SER A 277 17.02 -11.38 -0.89
C SER A 277 17.82 -11.44 0.41
N THR A 278 17.14 -11.32 1.56
CA THR A 278 17.79 -11.26 2.88
C THR A 278 17.31 -12.28 3.92
N GLY A 279 16.37 -13.18 3.60
CA GLY A 279 15.75 -13.98 4.66
C GLY A 279 14.78 -15.07 4.23
N LEU A 280 15.06 -15.76 3.12
CA LEU A 280 14.18 -16.81 2.64
C LEU A 280 14.27 -18.05 3.52
N LYS A 281 13.10 -18.59 3.88
CA LYS A 281 12.99 -19.81 4.67
C LYS A 281 12.81 -21.00 3.74
N HIS A 282 13.44 -22.12 4.09
CA HIS A 282 13.29 -23.38 3.36
C HIS A 282 11.89 -24.00 3.60
N PRO A 283 11.26 -24.66 2.61
CA PRO A 283 11.68 -24.74 1.20
C PRO A 283 11.35 -23.46 0.44
N PHE A 284 12.30 -22.96 -0.34
CA PHE A 284 12.13 -21.73 -1.10
C PHE A 284 11.77 -22.03 -2.56
N ARG A 285 10.66 -21.47 -3.05
CA ARG A 285 10.07 -21.76 -4.38
C ARG A 285 9.95 -20.50 -5.24
N VAL A 286 11.07 -19.87 -5.58
CA VAL A 286 11.03 -18.69 -6.46
C VAL A 286 11.53 -19.01 -7.85
N LYS A 287 10.84 -18.41 -8.81
CA LYS A 287 11.13 -18.53 -10.24
C LYS A 287 11.44 -17.14 -10.80
N ILE A 288 12.65 -16.96 -11.34
CA ILE A 288 13.09 -15.71 -11.95
C ILE A 288 13.61 -16.00 -13.34
N GLU A 289 12.82 -15.69 -14.37
CA GLU A 289 13.18 -15.95 -15.75
C GLU A 289 12.59 -14.93 -16.72
N LYS A 290 13.22 -14.76 -17.88
CA LYS A 290 12.79 -13.88 -18.97
C LYS A 290 12.66 -12.42 -18.55
N ASN A 291 13.53 -11.95 -17.65
CA ASN A 291 13.61 -10.54 -17.27
C ASN A 291 14.80 -9.87 -17.99
N ASN A 292 14.68 -8.55 -18.15
CA ASN A 292 15.69 -7.67 -18.74
C ASN A 292 16.38 -6.87 -17.64
N PHE A 293 17.66 -7.13 -17.41
CA PHE A 293 18.51 -6.31 -16.56
C PHE A 293 19.45 -5.49 -17.45
N LEU A 294 19.21 -4.19 -17.56
CA LEU A 294 19.83 -3.38 -18.63
C LEU A 294 21.14 -2.67 -18.22
N ASP A 295 21.51 -2.68 -16.93
CA ASP A 295 22.64 -1.89 -16.42
C ASP A 295 23.73 -2.79 -15.83
N PRO A 296 24.82 -3.08 -16.57
CA PRO A 296 25.90 -3.98 -16.13
C PRO A 296 26.88 -3.34 -15.12
N ALA A 297 26.62 -2.12 -14.66
CA ALA A 297 27.45 -1.46 -13.63
C ALA A 297 26.81 -1.54 -12.23
N MET A 298 25.76 -2.34 -12.09
CA MET A 298 24.93 -2.44 -10.90
C MET A 298 24.76 -3.89 -10.50
N LYS A 299 24.61 -4.13 -9.20
CA LYS A 299 24.42 -5.49 -8.67
C LYS A 299 23.14 -6.09 -9.24
N GLN A 300 23.26 -7.15 -10.02
CA GLN A 300 22.08 -7.80 -10.61
C GLN A 300 21.33 -8.62 -9.57
N VAL A 301 22.05 -9.46 -8.83
CA VAL A 301 21.47 -10.36 -7.84
C VAL A 301 22.34 -10.34 -6.58
N ALA A 302 21.70 -10.19 -5.42
CA ALA A 302 22.33 -10.37 -4.12
C ALA A 302 21.50 -11.36 -3.29
N PHE A 303 21.96 -12.61 -3.20
CA PHE A 303 21.22 -13.71 -2.56
C PHE A 303 21.80 -14.06 -1.19
N LEU A 304 21.42 -13.26 -0.18
CA LEU A 304 22.14 -13.18 1.08
C LEU A 304 21.58 -14.13 2.15
N ARG A 305 22.49 -14.68 2.97
CA ARG A 305 22.15 -15.42 4.23
C ARG A 305 21.18 -16.59 4.05
N THR A 306 21.38 -17.36 3.00
CA THR A 306 20.57 -18.54 2.68
C THR A 306 21.49 -19.68 2.26
N ARG A 307 21.08 -20.93 2.46
CA ARG A 307 21.83 -22.11 1.99
C ARG A 307 21.31 -22.63 0.65
N GLU A 308 20.25 -22.00 0.14
CA GLU A 308 19.54 -22.44 -1.05
C GLU A 308 20.31 -22.12 -2.33
N THR A 309 19.95 -22.83 -3.40
CA THR A 309 20.33 -22.47 -4.75
C THR A 309 19.20 -21.69 -5.40
N LEU A 310 19.47 -20.47 -5.85
CA LEU A 310 18.56 -19.69 -6.67
C LEU A 310 18.92 -19.89 -8.14
N ASP A 311 17.96 -20.34 -8.95
CA ASP A 311 18.11 -20.43 -10.39
C ASP A 311 17.55 -19.17 -11.05
N VAL A 312 18.43 -18.40 -11.67
CA VAL A 312 18.13 -17.20 -12.46
C VAL A 312 18.60 -17.34 -13.90
N ARG A 313 18.77 -18.56 -14.41
CA ARG A 313 19.02 -18.76 -15.84
C ARG A 313 17.84 -18.24 -16.67
N ASN A 314 18.09 -18.01 -17.96
CA ASN A 314 17.10 -17.50 -18.91
C ASN A 314 16.69 -16.04 -18.64
N ASN A 315 17.56 -15.21 -18.08
CA ASN A 315 17.39 -13.77 -18.04
C ASN A 315 18.45 -13.09 -18.91
N TYR A 316 18.19 -11.87 -19.34
CA TYR A 316 19.18 -11.03 -20.00
C TYR A 316 19.84 -10.10 -18.99
N TRP A 317 21.17 -10.10 -18.98
CA TRP A 317 21.97 -9.42 -17.97
C TRP A 317 22.64 -8.14 -18.47
N GLY A 318 22.23 -7.63 -19.64
CA GLY A 318 22.86 -6.47 -20.25
C GLY A 318 24.21 -6.77 -20.92
N THR A 319 24.70 -8.00 -20.77
CA THR A 319 25.97 -8.50 -21.31
C THR A 319 25.89 -10.00 -21.59
N LEU A 320 26.78 -10.48 -22.46
CA LEU A 320 27.05 -11.91 -22.68
C LEU A 320 28.38 -12.36 -22.04
N ASP A 321 29.15 -11.42 -21.48
CA ASP A 321 30.42 -11.68 -20.84
C ASP A 321 30.22 -12.26 -19.44
N LEU A 322 30.59 -13.54 -19.26
CA LEU A 322 30.48 -14.25 -17.99
C LEU A 322 31.28 -13.60 -16.86
N SER A 323 32.41 -12.96 -17.16
CA SER A 323 33.23 -12.30 -16.15
C SER A 323 32.52 -11.08 -15.55
N VAL A 324 31.86 -10.28 -16.39
CA VAL A 324 31.06 -9.13 -15.94
C VAL A 324 29.88 -9.59 -15.08
N MET A 325 29.19 -10.67 -15.48
CA MET A 325 28.11 -11.23 -14.68
C MET A 325 28.59 -11.78 -13.33
N GLU A 326 29.77 -12.41 -13.30
CA GLU A 326 30.40 -12.92 -12.08
C GLU A 326 30.70 -11.80 -11.07
N GLU A 327 31.07 -10.62 -11.52
CA GLU A 327 31.33 -9.46 -10.66
C GLU A 327 30.04 -8.85 -10.09
N ASP A 328 28.93 -8.92 -10.83
CA ASP A 328 27.66 -8.30 -10.45
C ASP A 328 26.73 -9.19 -9.62
N ILE A 329 26.96 -10.51 -9.60
CA ILE A 329 26.15 -11.49 -8.87
C ILE A 329 26.84 -11.83 -7.55
N ILE A 330 26.21 -11.46 -6.43
CA ILE A 330 26.69 -11.80 -5.09
C ILE A 330 26.08 -13.12 -4.64
N ASP A 331 26.92 -14.15 -4.53
CA ASP A 331 26.51 -15.51 -4.17
C ASP A 331 27.45 -16.17 -3.15
N LYS A 332 27.41 -17.51 -3.06
CA LYS A 332 28.22 -18.34 -2.17
C LYS A 332 29.73 -18.24 -2.44
N LYS A 333 30.16 -17.93 -3.67
CA LYS A 333 31.57 -17.74 -4.05
C LYS A 333 32.16 -16.53 -3.32
N ASP A 334 31.39 -15.45 -3.24
CA ASP A 334 31.81 -14.20 -2.59
C ASP A 334 31.73 -14.30 -1.07
N ASN A 335 30.75 -15.03 -0.55
CA ASN A 335 30.58 -15.24 0.88
C ASN A 335 29.93 -16.59 1.18
N GLY A 336 30.63 -17.46 1.92
CA GLY A 336 30.18 -18.83 2.21
C GLY A 336 28.85 -18.94 2.99
N ILE A 337 28.33 -17.85 3.56
CA ILE A 337 27.01 -17.82 4.22
C ILE A 337 25.85 -17.58 3.24
N ASN A 338 26.14 -17.19 2.00
CA ASN A 338 25.16 -16.91 0.97
C ASN A 338 24.76 -18.19 0.21
N GLY A 339 23.63 -18.08 -0.51
CA GLY A 339 23.16 -19.15 -1.36
C GLY A 339 23.91 -19.20 -2.68
N LYS A 340 23.86 -20.33 -3.38
CA LYS A 340 24.41 -20.43 -4.73
C LYS A 340 23.45 -19.76 -5.71
N VAL A 341 23.98 -19.02 -6.69
CA VAL A 341 23.16 -18.49 -7.79
C VAL A 341 23.55 -19.20 -9.07
N LEU A 342 22.59 -19.77 -9.78
CA LEU A 342 22.79 -20.32 -11.13
C LEU A 342 22.35 -19.28 -12.15
N TYR A 343 23.28 -18.86 -13.00
CA TYR A 343 23.01 -17.88 -14.05
C TYR A 343 23.61 -18.34 -15.37
N GLN A 344 22.98 -17.91 -16.45
CA GLN A 344 23.42 -18.08 -17.82
C GLN A 344 22.78 -16.95 -18.63
N PRO A 345 23.56 -16.23 -19.47
CA PRO A 345 23.00 -15.17 -20.28
C PRO A 345 22.03 -15.75 -21.31
N MET A 346 20.84 -15.16 -21.38
CA MET A 346 19.96 -15.38 -22.51
C MET A 346 20.59 -14.75 -23.77
N SER A 347 20.62 -15.49 -24.86
CA SER A 347 21.04 -14.94 -26.16
C SER A 347 20.11 -13.79 -26.57
N PRO A 348 20.62 -12.67 -27.13
CA PRO A 348 19.78 -11.57 -27.57
C PRO A 348 18.77 -11.97 -28.67
N ALA A 349 19.00 -13.10 -29.36
CA ALA A 349 18.08 -13.63 -30.36
C ALA A 349 16.81 -14.31 -29.76
N ALA A 350 16.71 -14.42 -28.44
CA ALA A 350 15.59 -15.06 -27.75
C ALA A 350 14.52 -14.06 -27.26
N PHE A 351 14.58 -12.81 -27.73
CA PHE A 351 13.67 -11.71 -27.37
C PHE A 351 12.46 -11.56 -28.28
#